data_AF-A0A229GT62-F1
#
_entry.id   AF-A0A229GT62-F1
#
_cell.length_a   1.000
_cell.length_b   1.000
_cell.length_c   1.000
_cell.angle_alpha   90.00
_cell.angle_beta   90.00
_cell.angle_gamma   90.00
#
_symmetry.space_group_name_H-M   'P 1'
#
loop_
_entity.id
_entity.type
_entity.pdbx_description
1 polymer ?
#
loop_
_entity_poly.entity_id
_entity_poly.type
_entity_poly.pdbx_seq_one_letter_code
_entity_poly.pdbx_strand_id
1 'polypeptide(L)'
;MAPHIGRRLRKGAATTAVAAVVMAALTASQAPGLASTARDRHHDSAAGETPAPPSADTPIDGGSSYHTDLPPLQKPGKPGTSIDLPGLPDDAAAAEAGIPATVLDAYKKAESALKDSKPGCNLPWQLLAAIGKVESGQAGGGRVDAEGTTYRPILGPVLNGNGFARITDTDGGAYDGDATHDRAVGPMQFIPSTWATWGRDGNGDGEKNPNNIYDAALAAGAYLCAGNRDLSVKADLDEAILGYNRSREYLATVLSWFEYYKKGTHEVPDGTGVLPDPDKNSGGSDGGGNGGGGSESPRPLPDPTEPGGDHSPTPEPPTTGDGGVETPSPETPSPETPSPETPSPETPAPATVARLKAVGAAKLTATAGEQFADKPQVRAETAAGKPVAGVWVQYEIRGETDARFPWNATRVSRMTGSDGTATAPVLRAGETTGSFTVRVTAVGRTATAADIAATVKARPVPQADALARADDKDLKAETGGSFADAVGVKASYKGKAAAGVPVTATMIVDDAAKATDKPTENDKGPYFKDAKGKTVRTLTTLKTDATGKLVLPKIYTDDHAGTFLLRLTTADGTTLTIELTVTERAAQPTEPPSAEPTDQPSAEPTSTPSAQ
;
A
#
# COMPACT_ATOMS: atom_id res chain seq x y z
N MET A 1 -41.96 -83.18 2.05
CA MET A 1 -43.34 -82.65 2.19
C MET A 1 -43.32 -81.17 1.80
N ALA A 2 -44.24 -80.74 0.93
CA ALA A 2 -44.68 -79.33 0.87
C ALA A 2 -45.64 -79.07 2.07
N PRO A 3 -46.14 -77.84 2.35
CA PRO A 3 -46.10 -76.60 1.56
C PRO A 3 -45.64 -75.37 2.43
N HIS A 4 -46.05 -74.08 2.33
CA HIS A 4 -47.05 -73.34 1.53
C HIS A 4 -46.75 -71.80 1.56
N ILE A 5 -47.46 -71.01 0.73
CA ILE A 5 -47.91 -69.59 0.90
C ILE A 5 -46.86 -68.52 1.33
N GLY A 6 -46.63 -67.38 0.63
CA GLY A 6 -47.16 -66.87 -0.64
C GLY A 6 -48.14 -65.69 -0.56
N ARG A 7 -47.66 -64.43 -0.48
CA ARG A 7 -48.41 -63.25 -1.03
C ARG A 7 -47.58 -61.96 -1.28
N ARG A 8 -47.30 -61.74 -2.56
CA ARG A 8 -47.44 -60.51 -3.38
C ARG A 8 -47.22 -59.08 -2.81
N LEU A 9 -46.24 -58.42 -3.46
CA LEU A 9 -46.25 -57.09 -4.11
C LEU A 9 -46.21 -55.75 -3.32
N ARG A 10 -45.08 -55.04 -3.56
CA ARG A 10 -44.94 -53.66 -4.05
C ARG A 10 -45.75 -52.52 -3.40
N LYS A 11 -45.03 -51.54 -2.83
CA LYS A 11 -44.68 -50.21 -3.42
C LYS A 11 -43.99 -49.33 -2.37
N GLY A 12 -43.28 -48.29 -2.82
CA GLY A 12 -42.75 -47.22 -1.96
C GLY A 12 -41.25 -47.03 -2.15
N ALA A 13 -40.82 -45.81 -2.48
CA ALA A 13 -39.43 -45.50 -2.85
C ALA A 13 -38.85 -44.41 -1.95
N ALA A 14 -37.52 -44.32 -2.02
CA ALA A 14 -36.67 -43.14 -1.80
C ALA A 14 -36.38 -42.65 -0.36
N THR A 15 -35.08 -42.38 -0.14
CA THR A 15 -34.47 -41.44 0.84
C THR A 15 -34.69 -41.74 2.33
N THR A 16 -33.74 -41.57 3.26
CA THR A 16 -32.32 -41.11 3.29
C THR A 16 -31.80 -41.38 4.71
N ALA A 17 -30.54 -41.79 4.91
CA ALA A 17 -29.80 -41.51 6.17
C ALA A 17 -28.30 -41.89 6.06
N VAL A 18 -27.46 -41.09 6.73
CA VAL A 18 -26.03 -41.32 6.94
C VAL A 18 -25.79 -42.25 8.14
N ALA A 19 -24.75 -43.08 8.11
CA ALA A 19 -24.17 -43.72 9.29
C ALA A 19 -22.64 -43.78 9.17
N ALA A 20 -21.94 -43.74 10.30
CA ALA A 20 -20.50 -43.45 10.41
C ALA A 20 -19.65 -44.65 10.89
N VAL A 21 -18.36 -44.39 11.16
CA VAL A 21 -17.34 -45.30 11.77
C VAL A 21 -16.82 -46.34 10.74
N VAL A 22 -15.50 -46.57 10.57
CA VAL A 22 -14.52 -47.17 11.50
C VAL A 22 -13.07 -46.73 11.17
N MET A 23 -12.23 -46.63 12.20
CA MET A 23 -10.78 -46.44 12.10
C MET A 23 -10.03 -47.73 11.71
N ALA A 24 -8.97 -47.63 10.91
CA ALA A 24 -7.92 -48.64 10.83
C ALA A 24 -6.55 -47.98 10.69
N ALA A 25 -5.61 -48.35 11.57
CA ALA A 25 -4.24 -47.84 11.59
C ALA A 25 -3.30 -48.71 10.74
N LEU A 26 -2.24 -48.10 10.21
CA LEU A 26 -1.02 -48.79 9.79
C LEU A 26 0.20 -47.97 10.25
N THR A 27 0.66 -48.27 11.46
CA THR A 27 2.00 -47.92 11.91
C THR A 27 2.95 -49.08 11.68
N ALA A 28 4.20 -48.74 11.31
CA ALA A 28 5.46 -49.38 11.66
C ALA A 28 6.36 -49.77 10.47
N SER A 29 7.46 -49.03 10.34
CA SER A 29 8.78 -49.64 10.48
C SER A 29 9.78 -48.60 10.99
N GLN A 30 10.36 -48.86 12.16
CA GLN A 30 11.47 -48.10 12.76
C GLN A 30 12.54 -49.11 13.14
N ALA A 31 13.78 -48.93 12.68
CA ALA A 31 14.97 -49.51 13.30
C ALA A 31 16.21 -48.67 12.96
N PRO A 32 17.17 -48.47 13.89
CA PRO A 32 18.22 -47.45 13.76
C PRO A 32 19.60 -48.03 13.40
N GLY A 33 20.52 -47.16 12.97
CA GLY A 33 21.95 -47.44 12.84
C GLY A 33 22.81 -46.25 13.25
N LEU A 34 23.69 -46.43 14.23
CA LEU A 34 24.70 -45.47 14.66
C LEU A 34 26.09 -45.95 14.20
N ALA A 35 26.83 -45.14 13.43
CA ALA A 35 28.30 -45.21 13.36
C ALA A 35 28.94 -43.98 12.69
N SER A 36 29.74 -43.26 13.47
CA SER A 36 30.99 -42.54 13.16
C SER A 36 31.48 -42.42 11.70
N THR A 37 31.85 -41.21 11.27
CA THR A 37 33.27 -40.72 11.23
C THR A 37 33.36 -39.31 10.59
N ALA A 38 34.55 -38.70 10.62
CA ALA A 38 34.77 -37.29 10.34
C ALA A 38 35.47 -36.99 8.99
N ARG A 39 35.17 -35.78 8.48
CA ARG A 39 35.97 -34.92 7.57
C ARG A 39 36.12 -35.29 6.08
N ASP A 40 36.07 -34.18 5.34
CA ASP A 40 36.66 -33.86 4.04
C ASP A 40 35.96 -34.26 2.72
N ARG A 41 35.35 -33.21 2.15
CA ARG A 41 35.27 -32.85 0.72
C ARG A 41 34.39 -33.70 -0.19
N HIS A 42 33.35 -33.07 -0.72
CA HIS A 42 33.33 -32.71 -2.14
C HIS A 42 32.43 -31.47 -2.36
N HIS A 43 32.90 -30.53 -3.17
CA HIS A 43 32.00 -29.61 -3.85
C HIS A 43 31.22 -30.43 -4.90
N ASP A 44 29.90 -30.28 -4.96
CA ASP A 44 29.22 -29.69 -6.13
C ASP A 44 27.68 -29.72 -6.01
N SER A 45 27.07 -28.70 -6.62
CA SER A 45 25.65 -28.59 -7.04
C SER A 45 24.56 -28.47 -5.97
N ALA A 46 23.88 -27.33 -6.02
CA ALA A 46 22.70 -27.01 -5.23
C ALA A 46 21.44 -27.74 -5.74
N ALA A 47 20.54 -28.05 -4.81
CA ALA A 47 19.10 -28.16 -5.05
C ALA A 47 18.42 -27.32 -3.96
N GLY A 48 17.46 -26.48 -4.34
CA GLY A 48 16.95 -25.41 -3.48
C GLY A 48 16.28 -25.91 -2.21
N GLU A 49 16.92 -25.66 -1.07
CA GLU A 49 16.27 -25.68 0.24
C GLU A 49 15.86 -24.24 0.54
N THR A 50 14.55 -23.96 0.50
CA THR A 50 14.00 -22.63 0.79
C THR A 50 14.51 -22.17 2.15
N PRO A 51 15.19 -21.02 2.27
CA PRO A 51 15.68 -20.55 3.56
C PRO A 51 14.53 -20.45 4.56
N ALA A 52 14.76 -20.96 5.77
CA ALA A 52 13.77 -20.84 6.84
C ALA A 52 13.60 -19.33 7.15
N PRO A 53 12.36 -18.81 7.18
CA PRO A 53 12.14 -17.41 7.52
C PRO A 53 12.68 -17.12 8.93
N PRO A 54 13.18 -15.90 9.19
CA PRO A 54 13.65 -15.54 10.52
C PRO A 54 12.56 -15.78 11.57
N SER A 55 12.99 -16.17 12.77
CA SER A 55 12.08 -16.48 13.87
C SER A 55 11.29 -15.25 14.27
N ALA A 56 10.09 -15.43 14.85
CA ALA A 56 9.25 -14.31 15.31
C ALA A 56 9.92 -13.42 16.39
N ASP A 57 11.03 -13.89 16.97
CA ASP A 57 11.90 -13.20 17.93
C ASP A 57 13.06 -12.40 17.29
N THR A 58 13.21 -12.43 15.96
CA THR A 58 14.27 -11.70 15.23
C THR A 58 13.96 -10.20 15.17
N PRO A 59 14.91 -9.32 15.54
CA PRO A 59 14.80 -7.87 15.37
C PRO A 59 14.42 -7.42 13.95
N ILE A 60 13.79 -6.25 13.82
CA ILE A 60 13.43 -5.66 12.52
C ILE A 60 14.65 -5.38 11.66
N ASP A 61 15.73 -4.93 12.30
CA ASP A 61 17.00 -4.57 11.68
C ASP A 61 18.00 -5.76 11.65
N GLY A 62 17.57 -6.95 12.07
CA GLY A 62 18.47 -8.10 12.27
C GLY A 62 19.47 -7.93 13.42
N GLY A 63 19.28 -6.93 14.30
CA GLY A 63 20.22 -6.59 15.36
C GLY A 63 21.48 -5.91 14.83
N SER A 64 21.35 -5.11 13.76
CA SER A 64 22.44 -4.43 13.06
C SER A 64 23.07 -3.29 13.89
N SER A 65 24.12 -2.67 13.35
CA SER A 65 24.71 -1.46 13.92
C SER A 65 23.82 -0.24 13.69
N TYR A 66 23.58 0.53 14.74
CA TYR A 66 22.80 1.76 14.76
C TYR A 66 23.64 2.94 15.27
N HIS A 67 23.16 4.16 15.06
CA HIS A 67 23.79 5.38 15.56
C HIS A 67 23.63 5.50 17.09
N THR A 68 24.74 5.65 17.80
CA THR A 68 24.80 5.64 19.28
C THR A 68 24.85 7.04 19.91
N ASP A 69 24.86 8.10 19.09
CA ASP A 69 24.87 9.48 19.58
C ASP A 69 23.67 9.77 20.49
N LEU A 70 23.95 10.46 21.59
CA LEU A 70 22.94 10.93 22.53
C LEU A 70 22.54 12.37 22.18
N PRO A 71 21.28 12.77 22.44
CA PRO A 71 20.85 14.14 22.19
C PRO A 71 21.64 15.17 23.02
N PRO A 72 21.82 16.40 22.50
CA PRO A 72 22.62 17.42 23.15
C PRO A 72 22.05 17.82 24.53
N LEU A 73 22.95 17.98 25.51
CA LEU A 73 22.60 18.28 26.90
C LEU A 73 22.00 19.68 27.08
N GLN A 74 20.67 19.79 27.03
CA GLN A 74 19.97 21.02 27.39
C GLN A 74 20.12 21.31 28.90
N LYS A 75 20.92 22.34 29.23
CA LYS A 75 21.07 22.86 30.60
C LYS A 75 19.86 23.76 30.94
N PRO A 76 19.13 23.53 32.05
CA PRO A 76 18.12 24.47 32.51
C PRO A 76 18.72 25.86 32.73
N GLY A 77 18.06 26.89 32.19
CA GLY A 77 18.68 28.20 31.98
C GLY A 77 19.15 28.92 33.24
N LYS A 78 20.40 29.36 33.22
CA LYS A 78 20.80 30.67 33.76
C LYS A 78 21.09 31.59 32.58
N PRO A 79 20.48 32.79 32.48
CA PRO A 79 20.92 33.78 31.51
C PRO A 79 22.38 34.18 31.78
N GLY A 80 23.24 34.12 30.76
CA GLY A 80 24.54 34.80 30.78
C GLY A 80 25.79 34.01 31.16
N THR A 81 25.75 32.68 31.29
CA THR A 81 26.98 31.86 31.32
C THR A 81 26.80 30.51 30.62
N SER A 82 27.20 30.42 29.36
CA SER A 82 27.75 29.16 28.87
C SER A 82 29.02 28.88 29.70
N ILE A 83 29.26 27.61 30.01
CA ILE A 83 30.60 27.17 30.39
C ILE A 83 31.23 26.82 29.06
N ASP A 84 32.27 27.56 28.66
CA ASP A 84 33.09 27.26 27.49
C ASP A 84 33.61 25.82 27.59
N LEU A 85 32.95 24.92 26.86
CA LEU A 85 33.56 23.69 26.38
C LEU A 85 34.04 24.02 24.96
N PRO A 86 35.36 24.11 24.71
CA PRO A 86 35.84 24.47 23.39
C PRO A 86 35.41 23.43 22.34
N GLY A 87 34.59 23.83 21.37
CA GLY A 87 34.41 23.06 20.11
C GLY A 87 33.00 22.75 19.61
N LEU A 88 31.92 23.13 20.32
CA LEU A 88 30.54 22.95 19.83
C LEU A 88 29.82 24.30 19.71
N PRO A 89 29.54 24.79 18.48
CA PRO A 89 28.68 25.97 18.27
C PRO A 89 27.24 25.69 18.74
N ASP A 90 26.54 26.72 19.24
CA ASP A 90 25.12 26.61 19.59
C ASP A 90 24.26 26.16 18.38
N ASP A 91 24.68 26.51 17.17
CA ASP A 91 24.07 26.08 15.90
C ASP A 91 24.07 24.56 15.71
N ALA A 92 25.09 23.85 16.21
CA ALA A 92 25.17 22.39 16.09
C ALA A 92 24.14 21.70 16.98
N ALA A 93 23.96 22.18 18.21
CA ALA A 93 22.93 21.66 19.12
C ALA A 93 21.51 21.95 18.63
N ALA A 94 21.30 23.07 17.92
CA ALA A 94 20.05 23.36 17.22
C ALA A 94 19.86 22.43 16.00
N ALA A 95 20.86 22.28 15.14
CA ALA A 95 20.74 21.46 13.94
C ALA A 95 20.63 19.94 14.24
N GLU A 96 21.19 19.45 15.34
CA GLU A 96 20.92 18.10 15.88
C GLU A 96 19.50 17.94 16.43
N ALA A 97 18.90 19.03 16.93
CA ALA A 97 17.51 19.08 17.35
C ALA A 97 16.53 19.13 16.17
N GLY A 98 16.99 19.49 14.97
CA GLY A 98 16.18 19.63 13.77
C GLY A 98 15.78 18.27 13.18
N ILE A 99 14.53 18.16 12.72
CA ILE A 99 14.08 17.03 11.89
C ILE A 99 13.79 17.56 10.48
N PRO A 100 14.33 16.93 9.42
CA PRO A 100 14.05 17.31 8.03
C PRO A 100 12.55 17.33 7.71
N ALA A 101 12.09 18.32 6.96
CA ALA A 101 10.67 18.59 6.72
C ALA A 101 9.87 17.37 6.22
N THR A 102 10.33 16.72 5.14
CA THR A 102 9.65 15.56 4.56
C THR A 102 9.65 14.35 5.52
N VAL A 103 10.73 14.20 6.29
CA VAL A 103 10.86 13.14 7.31
C VAL A 103 9.93 13.38 8.50
N LEU A 104 9.81 14.63 8.96
CA LEU A 104 8.92 15.03 10.06
C LEU A 104 7.44 14.88 9.67
N ASP A 105 7.07 15.26 8.45
CA ASP A 105 5.73 15.08 7.92
C ASP A 105 5.35 13.59 7.81
N ALA A 106 6.29 12.74 7.36
CA ALA A 106 6.09 11.30 7.33
C ALA A 106 5.79 10.69 8.71
N TYR A 107 6.51 11.09 9.77
CA TYR A 107 6.22 10.62 11.12
C TYR A 107 4.86 11.10 11.66
N LYS A 108 4.49 12.36 11.39
CA LYS A 108 3.17 12.91 11.78
C LYS A 108 2.03 12.23 11.02
N LYS A 109 2.19 11.95 9.72
CA LYS A 109 1.23 11.20 8.92
C LYS A 109 1.09 9.75 9.40
N ALA A 110 2.21 9.09 9.73
CA ALA A 110 2.20 7.74 10.28
C ALA A 110 1.47 7.68 11.64
N GLU A 111 1.73 8.61 12.57
CA GLU A 111 0.96 8.77 13.81
C GLU A 111 -0.54 8.95 13.51
N SER A 112 -0.90 9.90 12.65
CA SER A 112 -2.31 10.20 12.32
C SER A 112 -3.04 8.97 11.75
N ALA A 113 -2.41 8.29 10.79
CA ALA A 113 -2.93 7.06 10.20
C ALA A 113 -3.08 5.93 11.24
N LEU A 114 -2.16 5.83 12.21
CA LEU A 114 -2.14 4.80 13.26
C LEU A 114 -2.98 5.13 14.50
N LYS A 115 -3.41 6.39 14.64
CA LYS A 115 -4.45 6.85 15.55
C LYS A 115 -5.83 6.47 15.04
N ASP A 116 -6.08 6.67 13.74
CA ASP A 116 -7.32 6.21 13.09
C ASP A 116 -7.38 4.67 13.04
N SER A 117 -6.31 4.04 12.55
CA SER A 117 -5.56 3.00 13.25
C SER A 117 -6.17 2.10 14.33
N LYS A 118 -5.28 1.87 15.28
CA LYS A 118 -5.46 1.15 16.53
C LYS A 118 -5.44 2.26 17.58
N PRO A 119 -6.54 3.00 17.80
CA PRO A 119 -6.53 4.18 18.69
C PRO A 119 -6.06 3.89 20.12
N GLY A 120 -6.08 2.63 20.57
CA GLY A 120 -5.49 2.20 21.84
C GLY A 120 -3.96 2.00 21.83
N CYS A 121 -3.28 2.17 20.69
CA CYS A 121 -1.82 2.09 20.61
C CYS A 121 -1.14 3.35 21.17
N ASN A 122 -1.78 4.52 21.08
CA ASN A 122 -1.22 5.79 21.56
C ASN A 122 0.20 6.09 21.06
N LEU A 123 0.57 5.64 19.85
CA LEU A 123 1.87 5.91 19.23
C LEU A 123 2.10 7.43 19.09
N PRO A 124 3.16 7.99 19.70
CA PRO A 124 3.57 9.36 19.46
C PRO A 124 4.56 9.44 18.29
N TRP A 125 4.41 10.41 17.39
CA TRP A 125 5.33 10.58 16.25
C TRP A 125 6.78 10.79 16.68
N GLN A 126 7.03 11.33 17.88
CA GLN A 126 8.36 11.50 18.45
C GLN A 126 9.09 10.16 18.65
N LEU A 127 8.38 9.05 18.83
CA LEU A 127 8.99 7.72 18.94
C LEU A 127 9.51 7.25 17.57
N LEU A 128 8.77 7.52 16.50
CA LEU A 128 9.23 7.25 15.13
C LEU A 128 10.46 8.12 14.79
N ALA A 129 10.45 9.40 15.19
CA ALA A 129 11.59 10.28 15.03
C ALA A 129 12.82 9.83 15.83
N ALA A 130 12.63 9.31 17.05
CA ALA A 130 13.73 8.77 17.86
C ALA A 130 14.35 7.53 17.23
N ILE A 131 13.52 6.60 16.74
CA ILE A 131 13.98 5.42 16.01
C ILE A 131 14.68 5.84 14.71
N GLY A 132 14.08 6.70 13.88
CA GLY A 132 14.69 7.16 12.63
C GLY A 132 16.02 7.91 12.78
N LYS A 133 16.22 8.64 13.90
CA LYS A 133 17.53 9.23 14.24
C LYS A 133 18.58 8.13 14.51
N VAL A 134 18.20 7.11 15.26
CA VAL A 134 19.08 5.99 15.67
C VAL A 134 19.36 5.03 14.50
N GLU A 135 18.37 4.72 13.67
CA GLU A 135 18.50 3.79 12.55
C GLU A 135 19.28 4.37 11.35
N SER A 136 19.05 5.63 10.99
CA SER A 136 19.58 6.19 9.74
C SER A 136 19.95 7.67 9.79
N GLY A 137 19.95 8.30 10.97
CA GLY A 137 20.22 9.73 11.08
C GLY A 137 19.15 10.59 10.40
N GLN A 138 17.87 10.21 10.54
CA GLN A 138 16.73 10.84 9.85
C GLN A 138 16.83 10.74 8.32
N ALA A 139 16.84 9.52 7.77
CA ALA A 139 16.99 9.27 6.32
C ALA A 139 18.27 9.91 5.73
N GLY A 140 19.39 9.79 6.45
CA GLY A 140 20.66 10.38 6.08
C GLY A 140 20.63 11.91 6.04
N GLY A 141 20.03 12.56 7.03
CA GLY A 141 19.88 14.02 7.11
C GLY A 141 18.74 14.58 6.23
N GLY A 142 17.75 13.74 5.88
CA GLY A 142 16.63 14.09 5.01
C GLY A 142 16.99 14.06 3.53
N ARG A 143 17.84 13.12 3.10
CA ARG A 143 18.27 13.01 1.69
C ARG A 143 17.25 12.24 0.85
N VAL A 144 16.04 12.81 0.80
CA VAL A 144 14.86 12.32 0.08
C VAL A 144 14.40 13.31 -0.99
N ASP A 145 13.66 12.82 -1.98
CA ASP A 145 12.86 13.64 -2.90
C ASP A 145 11.55 14.13 -2.25
N ALA A 146 10.77 14.92 -3.00
CA ALA A 146 9.52 15.51 -2.50
C ALA A 146 8.44 14.45 -2.19
N GLU A 147 8.53 13.30 -2.84
CA GLU A 147 7.69 12.12 -2.66
C GLU A 147 8.15 11.25 -1.48
N GLY A 148 9.30 11.56 -0.87
CA GLY A 148 9.86 10.91 0.31
C GLY A 148 10.83 9.76 0.04
N THR A 149 11.20 9.52 -1.22
CA THR A 149 12.12 8.44 -1.60
C THR A 149 13.57 8.86 -1.44
N THR A 150 14.40 8.05 -0.79
CA THR A 150 15.82 8.36 -0.60
C THR A 150 16.59 8.35 -1.92
N TYR A 151 17.43 9.37 -2.18
CA TYR A 151 18.21 9.49 -3.43
C TYR A 151 19.20 8.34 -3.68
N ARG A 152 19.53 7.56 -2.64
CA ARG A 152 20.33 6.33 -2.70
C ARG A 152 19.80 5.38 -1.61
N PRO A 153 19.75 4.06 -1.86
CA PRO A 153 19.40 3.10 -0.82
C PRO A 153 20.24 3.28 0.43
N ILE A 154 19.58 3.30 1.58
CA ILE A 154 20.24 3.25 2.89
C ILE A 154 20.32 1.77 3.25
N LEU A 155 21.54 1.24 3.39
CA LEU A 155 21.79 -0.18 3.61
C LEU A 155 22.64 -0.38 4.86
N GLY A 156 22.14 -1.20 5.78
CA GLY A 156 22.89 -1.69 6.94
C GLY A 156 24.04 -2.65 6.58
N PRO A 157 24.77 -3.13 7.59
CA PRO A 157 25.78 -4.16 7.43
C PRO A 157 25.18 -5.49 6.93
N VAL A 158 26.01 -6.31 6.27
CA VAL A 158 25.63 -7.65 5.82
C VAL A 158 25.37 -8.56 7.03
N LEU A 159 24.19 -9.16 7.10
CA LEU A 159 23.79 -10.04 8.22
C LEU A 159 24.33 -11.46 8.01
N ASN A 160 25.65 -11.61 8.00
CA ASN A 160 26.34 -12.89 7.78
C ASN A 160 26.67 -13.67 9.07
N GLY A 161 26.28 -13.16 10.24
CA GLY A 161 26.58 -13.76 11.55
C GLY A 161 27.90 -13.30 12.21
N ASN A 162 28.68 -12.43 11.56
CA ASN A 162 29.87 -11.82 12.16
C ASN A 162 29.49 -10.49 12.86
N GLY A 163 29.13 -10.57 14.15
CA GLY A 163 28.78 -9.41 14.98
C GLY A 163 27.30 -9.04 15.00
N PHE A 164 26.52 -9.51 14.01
CA PHE A 164 25.07 -9.33 13.89
C PHE A 164 24.36 -10.68 13.72
N ALA A 165 23.04 -10.71 13.53
CA ALA A 165 22.35 -11.94 13.17
C ALA A 165 22.89 -12.52 11.85
N ARG A 166 22.68 -13.83 11.63
CA ARG A 166 22.87 -14.46 10.32
C ARG A 166 21.52 -14.61 9.64
N ILE A 167 21.28 -13.82 8.61
CA ILE A 167 20.08 -13.85 7.77
C ILE A 167 20.55 -14.03 6.32
N THR A 168 20.22 -15.19 5.75
CA THR A 168 20.42 -15.47 4.32
C THR A 168 19.39 -14.71 3.49
N ASP A 169 19.70 -14.42 2.23
CA ASP A 169 18.78 -13.78 1.25
C ASP A 169 17.34 -14.30 1.36
N THR A 170 16.38 -13.38 1.50
CA THR A 170 14.93 -13.67 1.55
C THR A 170 14.10 -13.04 0.42
N ASP A 171 14.68 -12.22 -0.46
CA ASP A 171 13.95 -11.52 -1.53
C ASP A 171 14.56 -11.64 -2.95
N GLY A 172 15.72 -12.28 -3.09
CA GLY A 172 16.48 -12.39 -4.34
C GLY A 172 17.46 -11.23 -4.57
N GLY A 173 17.84 -10.50 -3.51
CA GLY A 173 18.58 -9.24 -3.58
C GLY A 173 17.74 -8.07 -4.14
N ALA A 174 16.42 -8.10 -3.97
CA ALA A 174 15.48 -7.15 -4.58
C ALA A 174 15.57 -5.75 -3.94
N TYR A 175 15.78 -5.65 -2.62
CA TYR A 175 15.87 -4.37 -1.92
C TYR A 175 17.29 -3.91 -1.55
N ASP A 176 18.28 -4.83 -1.47
CA ASP A 176 19.66 -4.51 -1.07
C ASP A 176 20.75 -4.91 -2.08
N GLY A 177 20.41 -5.72 -3.09
CA GLY A 177 21.33 -6.22 -4.11
C GLY A 177 22.22 -7.41 -3.71
N ASP A 178 22.03 -8.03 -2.54
CA ASP A 178 22.84 -9.15 -2.04
C ASP A 178 22.08 -10.48 -2.06
N ALA A 179 22.23 -11.24 -3.15
CA ALA A 179 21.64 -12.57 -3.32
C ALA A 179 22.30 -13.68 -2.45
N THR A 180 22.93 -13.32 -1.33
CA THR A 180 23.52 -14.27 -0.37
C THR A 180 23.05 -14.03 1.06
N HIS A 181 23.00 -12.78 1.51
CA HIS A 181 22.64 -12.40 2.87
C HIS A 181 21.90 -11.06 2.89
N ASP A 182 20.75 -11.03 3.57
CA ASP A 182 19.98 -9.81 3.76
C ASP A 182 20.77 -8.72 4.50
N ARG A 183 20.42 -7.48 4.21
CA ARG A 183 20.77 -6.27 4.98
C ARG A 183 19.49 -5.63 5.53
N ALA A 184 19.64 -4.79 6.56
CA ALA A 184 18.59 -3.84 6.90
C ALA A 184 18.53 -2.73 5.82
N VAL A 185 17.32 -2.34 5.39
CA VAL A 185 17.09 -1.43 4.25
C VAL A 185 16.23 -0.23 4.64
N GLY A 186 16.59 0.92 4.07
CA GLY A 186 15.80 2.15 4.09
C GLY A 186 15.95 2.96 5.36
N PRO A 187 15.28 4.12 5.47
CA PRO A 187 15.48 5.05 6.58
C PRO A 187 14.98 4.54 7.94
N MET A 188 14.24 3.44 7.97
CA MET A 188 13.82 2.73 9.19
C MET A 188 14.41 1.30 9.25
N GLN A 189 15.44 0.99 8.46
CA GLN A 189 16.29 -0.21 8.60
C GLN A 189 15.51 -1.54 8.72
N PHE A 190 14.59 -1.81 7.80
CA PHE A 190 13.87 -3.08 7.74
C PHE A 190 14.66 -4.16 6.98
N ILE A 191 14.83 -5.36 7.54
CA ILE A 191 15.25 -6.52 6.74
C ILE A 191 14.14 -6.94 5.75
N PRO A 192 14.47 -7.43 4.53
CA PRO A 192 13.50 -7.80 3.49
C PRO A 192 12.36 -8.72 3.96
N SER A 193 12.65 -9.76 4.73
CA SER A 193 11.62 -10.67 5.29
C SER A 193 10.61 -9.96 6.20
N THR A 194 11.08 -8.97 6.96
CA THR A 194 10.24 -8.16 7.84
C THR A 194 9.47 -7.14 7.01
N TRP A 195 10.07 -6.55 5.98
CA TRP A 195 9.39 -5.69 5.01
C TRP A 195 8.24 -6.40 4.30
N ALA A 196 8.42 -7.65 3.88
CA ALA A 196 7.37 -8.46 3.24
C ALA A 196 6.10 -8.59 4.13
N THR A 197 6.27 -8.56 5.46
CA THR A 197 5.16 -8.64 6.43
C THR A 197 4.63 -7.25 6.84
N TRP A 198 5.54 -6.30 7.10
CA TRP A 198 5.24 -5.03 7.76
C TRP A 198 5.19 -3.83 6.83
N GLY A 199 5.78 -3.89 5.63
CA GLY A 199 5.78 -2.83 4.62
C GLY A 199 4.37 -2.36 4.27
N ARG A 200 4.18 -1.04 4.23
CA ARG A 200 2.91 -0.35 3.96
C ARG A 200 3.17 0.75 2.94
N ASP A 201 2.16 1.00 2.10
CA ASP A 201 2.03 2.21 1.30
C ASP A 201 1.61 3.34 2.25
N GLY A 202 2.49 4.32 2.43
CA GLY A 202 2.33 5.46 3.34
C GLY A 202 2.13 6.81 2.64
N ASN A 203 2.56 6.93 1.37
CA ASN A 203 2.34 8.13 0.56
C ASN A 203 1.05 8.05 -0.30
N GLY A 204 0.52 6.86 -0.54
CA GLY A 204 -0.70 6.59 -1.31
C GLY A 204 -0.48 6.33 -2.81
N ASP A 205 0.75 6.06 -3.26
CA ASP A 205 1.07 5.85 -4.69
C ASP A 205 0.76 4.43 -5.21
N GLY A 206 0.54 3.47 -4.31
CA GLY A 206 0.23 2.08 -4.62
C GLY A 206 1.43 1.11 -4.59
N GLU A 207 2.64 1.61 -4.36
CA GLU A 207 3.85 0.81 -4.13
C GLU A 207 4.10 0.59 -2.61
N LYS A 208 5.12 -0.21 -2.28
CA LYS A 208 5.61 -0.42 -0.92
C LYS A 208 7.13 -0.40 -0.92
N ASN A 209 7.70 0.78 -0.92
CA ASN A 209 9.12 0.98 -1.08
C ASN A 209 9.80 1.15 0.29
N PRO A 210 10.71 0.23 0.72
CA PRO A 210 11.41 0.38 1.99
C PRO A 210 12.31 1.63 2.00
N ASN A 211 12.70 2.15 0.84
CA ASN A 211 13.48 3.36 0.67
C ASN A 211 12.62 4.65 0.62
N ASN A 212 11.30 4.57 0.81
CA ASN A 212 10.43 5.73 0.98
C ASN A 212 10.13 5.98 2.47
N ILE A 213 10.31 7.22 2.94
CA ILE A 213 10.14 7.56 4.37
C ILE A 213 8.70 7.46 4.86
N TYR A 214 7.69 7.75 4.02
CA TYR A 214 6.28 7.64 4.40
C TYR A 214 5.90 6.16 4.63
N ASP A 215 6.30 5.29 3.70
CA ASP A 215 6.11 3.85 3.76
C ASP A 215 6.82 3.24 4.98
N ALA A 216 8.10 3.58 5.14
CA ALA A 216 8.94 3.07 6.22
C ALA A 216 8.45 3.55 7.60
N ALA A 217 8.04 4.82 7.74
CA ALA A 217 7.47 5.35 8.97
C ALA A 217 6.14 4.67 9.34
N LEU A 218 5.25 4.46 8.36
CA LEU A 218 3.96 3.79 8.58
C LEU A 218 4.14 2.30 8.91
N ALA A 219 5.10 1.62 8.25
CA ALA A 219 5.47 0.25 8.57
C ALA A 219 6.03 0.12 10.00
N ALA A 220 6.96 1.01 10.39
CA ALA A 220 7.56 1.05 11.72
C ALA A 220 6.50 1.28 12.80
N GLY A 221 5.63 2.27 12.64
CA GLY A 221 4.54 2.51 13.58
C GLY A 221 3.55 1.34 13.64
N ALA A 222 3.24 0.69 12.51
CA ALA A 222 2.35 -0.46 12.48
C ALA A 222 2.92 -1.67 13.25
N TYR A 223 4.23 -1.86 13.21
CA TYR A 223 4.98 -2.84 13.99
C TYR A 223 4.98 -2.50 15.48
N LEU A 224 5.31 -1.26 15.86
CA LEU A 224 5.33 -0.84 17.28
C LEU A 224 3.95 -1.06 17.92
N CYS A 225 2.88 -0.76 17.17
CA CYS A 225 1.49 -1.03 17.52
C CYS A 225 1.05 -2.51 17.37
N ALA A 226 1.95 -3.49 17.27
CA ALA A 226 1.60 -4.91 17.28
C ALA A 226 1.06 -5.37 18.65
N GLY A 227 0.52 -6.60 18.73
CA GLY A 227 0.19 -7.24 20.01
C GLY A 227 -0.96 -6.65 20.85
N ASN A 228 -1.64 -5.60 20.38
CA ASN A 228 -2.55 -4.74 21.18
C ASN A 228 -1.83 -3.91 22.27
N ARG A 229 -0.54 -3.64 22.09
CA ARG A 229 0.25 -2.75 22.95
C ARG A 229 -0.35 -1.35 23.04
N ASP A 230 -0.21 -0.72 24.20
CA ASP A 230 -0.46 0.71 24.44
C ASP A 230 0.86 1.41 24.74
N LEU A 231 1.40 2.17 23.79
CA LEU A 231 2.72 2.83 23.89
C LEU A 231 2.74 4.03 24.85
N SER A 232 1.61 4.38 25.48
CA SER A 232 1.60 5.25 26.65
C SER A 232 2.00 4.51 27.94
N VAL A 233 1.91 3.18 27.95
CA VAL A 233 2.35 2.30 29.04
C VAL A 233 3.83 1.96 28.86
N LYS A 234 4.66 2.25 29.87
CA LYS A 234 6.11 2.06 29.78
C LYS A 234 6.53 0.63 29.43
N ALA A 235 5.85 -0.39 29.97
CA ALA A 235 6.21 -1.79 29.71
C ALA A 235 6.03 -2.13 28.22
N ASP A 236 4.88 -1.80 27.66
CA ASP A 236 4.53 -1.98 26.24
C ASP A 236 5.44 -1.17 25.31
N LEU A 237 5.81 0.06 25.71
CA LEU A 237 6.76 0.91 25.00
C LEU A 237 8.16 0.29 24.97
N ASP A 238 8.69 -0.11 26.13
CA ASP A 238 10.01 -0.75 26.25
C ASP A 238 10.04 -2.08 25.47
N GLU A 239 8.96 -2.87 25.51
CA GLU A 239 8.82 -4.12 24.74
C GLU A 239 8.76 -3.86 23.22
N ALA A 240 8.04 -2.82 22.79
CA ALA A 240 7.96 -2.46 21.36
C ALA A 240 9.32 -2.04 20.80
N ILE A 241 10.08 -1.24 21.54
CA ILE A 241 11.44 -0.81 21.16
C ILE A 241 12.41 -2.00 21.16
N LEU A 242 12.34 -2.88 22.18
CA LEU A 242 13.17 -4.10 22.24
C LEU A 242 12.79 -5.17 21.19
N GLY A 243 11.58 -5.11 20.63
CA GLY A 243 11.20 -5.87 19.44
C GLY A 243 11.83 -5.32 18.16
N TYR A 244 12.05 -4.00 18.10
CA TYR A 244 12.74 -3.34 16.98
C TYR A 244 14.20 -3.78 16.90
N ASN A 245 14.97 -3.56 17.98
CA ASN A 245 16.31 -4.10 18.19
C ASN A 245 16.46 -4.54 19.66
N ARG A 246 16.91 -5.79 19.87
CA ARG A 246 16.89 -6.45 21.19
C ARG A 246 18.06 -6.06 22.11
N SER A 247 18.55 -4.83 21.99
CA SER A 247 19.61 -4.24 22.81
C SER A 247 19.06 -3.29 23.88
N ARG A 248 19.61 -3.37 25.10
CA ARG A 248 19.31 -2.40 26.18
C ARG A 248 19.94 -1.03 25.92
N GLU A 249 21.05 -0.98 25.20
CA GLU A 249 21.72 0.27 24.82
C GLU A 249 20.88 0.99 23.76
N TYR A 250 20.40 0.27 22.75
CA TYR A 250 19.42 0.76 21.78
C TYR A 250 18.18 1.34 22.46
N LEU A 251 17.56 0.58 23.39
CA LEU A 251 16.42 1.06 24.17
C LEU A 251 16.74 2.37 24.91
N ALA A 252 17.89 2.47 25.56
CA ALA A 252 18.30 3.68 26.29
C ALA A 252 18.53 4.88 25.35
N THR A 253 19.13 4.65 24.18
CA THR A 253 19.39 5.68 23.16
C THR A 253 18.09 6.18 22.53
N VAL A 254 17.20 5.28 22.11
CA VAL A 254 15.87 5.63 21.58
C VAL A 254 15.04 6.38 22.62
N LEU A 255 14.99 5.91 23.87
CA LEU A 255 14.27 6.63 24.93
C LEU A 255 14.86 8.02 25.22
N SER A 256 16.19 8.20 25.08
CA SER A 256 16.84 9.49 25.24
C SER A 256 16.43 10.48 24.15
N TRP A 257 16.46 10.07 22.87
CA TRP A 257 15.96 10.88 21.76
C TRP A 257 14.45 11.12 21.82
N PHE A 258 13.67 10.14 22.28
CA PHE A 258 12.22 10.28 22.43
C PHE A 258 11.86 11.33 23.49
N GLU A 259 12.49 11.30 24.67
CA GLU A 259 12.33 12.34 25.69
C GLU A 259 12.92 13.70 25.28
N TYR A 260 13.87 13.74 24.35
CA TYR A 260 14.35 14.97 23.75
C TYR A 260 13.29 15.59 22.83
N TYR A 261 12.83 14.85 21.82
CA TYR A 261 11.82 15.33 20.87
C TYR A 261 10.47 15.67 21.53
N LYS A 262 10.13 15.04 22.66
CA LYS A 262 8.98 15.41 23.50
C LYS A 262 9.08 16.80 24.14
N LYS A 263 10.29 17.31 24.40
CA LYS A 263 10.49 18.66 24.99
C LYS A 263 10.42 19.77 23.94
N GLY A 264 10.61 19.42 22.68
CA GLY A 264 10.56 20.33 21.54
C GLY A 264 11.53 19.91 20.45
N THR A 265 11.19 20.25 19.22
CA THR A 265 12.00 20.11 18.01
C THR A 265 11.62 21.27 17.09
N HIS A 266 12.43 21.52 16.07
CA HIS A 266 12.00 22.33 14.94
C HIS A 266 12.18 21.57 13.64
N GLU A 267 11.51 22.06 12.60
CA GLU A 267 11.65 21.57 11.23
C GLU A 267 12.88 22.22 10.60
N VAL A 268 13.66 21.45 9.85
CA VAL A 268 14.78 21.96 9.03
C VAL A 268 14.58 21.55 7.56
N PRO A 269 15.14 22.29 6.58
CA PRO A 269 15.07 21.90 5.18
C PRO A 269 15.64 20.50 4.92
N ASP A 270 15.06 19.78 3.96
CA ASP A 270 15.56 18.46 3.57
C ASP A 270 17.01 18.52 3.07
N GLY A 271 17.81 17.51 3.43
CA GLY A 271 19.25 17.46 3.19
C GLY A 271 20.11 18.31 4.13
N THR A 272 19.52 19.05 5.07
CA THR A 272 20.26 19.90 6.04
C THR A 272 20.31 19.34 7.46
N GLY A 273 19.70 18.17 7.72
CA GLY A 273 19.74 17.52 9.04
C GLY A 273 21.12 17.00 9.39
N VAL A 274 21.52 17.13 10.66
CA VAL A 274 22.82 16.64 11.15
C VAL A 274 22.84 15.11 11.20
N LEU A 275 23.74 14.54 10.40
CA LEU A 275 24.12 13.13 10.48
C LEU A 275 24.78 12.83 11.83
N PRO A 276 24.43 11.73 12.49
CA PRO A 276 25.17 11.23 13.65
C PRO A 276 26.65 10.97 13.27
N ASP A 277 27.57 11.26 14.18
CA ASP A 277 29.02 11.29 13.99
C ASP A 277 29.65 9.93 14.35
N PRO A 278 30.12 9.13 13.36
CA PRO A 278 30.60 7.78 13.63
C PRO A 278 31.92 7.74 14.42
N ASP A 279 32.68 8.83 14.49
CA ASP A 279 34.08 8.80 14.96
C ASP A 279 34.26 9.20 16.43
N LYS A 280 33.24 9.76 17.10
CA LYS A 280 33.38 10.32 18.46
C LYS A 280 33.50 9.31 19.61
N ASN A 281 33.38 8.01 19.35
CA ASN A 281 33.50 6.98 20.40
C ASN A 281 34.65 5.97 20.19
N SER A 282 35.64 6.30 19.35
CA SER A 282 36.88 5.52 19.21
C SER A 282 37.91 5.85 20.30
N GLY A 283 37.60 5.45 21.53
CA GLY A 283 38.49 5.56 22.69
C GLY A 283 39.68 4.60 22.67
N GLY A 284 40.66 4.86 21.79
CA GLY A 284 42.05 4.42 21.96
C GLY A 284 42.57 3.28 21.07
N SER A 285 43.38 3.64 20.07
CA SER A 285 44.71 3.06 19.82
C SER A 285 45.48 3.86 18.76
N ASP A 286 46.78 4.06 18.97
CA ASP A 286 47.66 4.79 18.06
C ASP A 286 47.87 4.07 16.71
N GLY A 287 47.98 4.86 15.62
CA GLY A 287 48.30 4.34 14.29
C GLY A 287 48.30 5.43 13.20
N GLY A 288 49.34 6.25 13.16
CA GLY A 288 49.38 7.42 12.27
C GLY A 288 49.57 7.12 10.77
N GLY A 289 49.05 8.00 9.92
CA GLY A 289 49.25 8.00 8.46
C GLY A 289 48.76 9.32 7.83
N ASN A 290 49.62 10.02 7.10
CA ASN A 290 49.42 11.41 6.68
C ASN A 290 49.02 11.57 5.20
N GLY A 291 48.18 12.58 4.93
CA GLY A 291 47.94 13.17 3.60
C GLY A 291 46.64 12.70 2.92
N GLY A 292 45.85 13.54 2.25
CA GLY A 292 45.98 15.00 2.05
C GLY A 292 45.18 15.45 0.81
N GLY A 293 44.72 16.71 0.80
CA GLY A 293 44.02 17.32 -0.34
C GLY A 293 42.65 17.89 0.02
N GLY A 294 42.56 19.23 0.13
CA GLY A 294 41.29 19.94 0.34
C GLY A 294 40.70 20.47 -0.97
N SER A 295 39.45 20.92 -0.92
CA SER A 295 38.90 21.87 -1.89
C SER A 295 37.85 22.78 -1.22
N GLU A 296 37.88 24.04 -1.61
CA GLU A 296 37.37 25.22 -0.90
C GLU A 296 35.83 25.35 -0.83
N SER A 297 35.33 25.98 0.25
CA SER A 297 33.97 26.55 0.34
C SER A 297 33.98 28.06 0.06
N PRO A 298 33.04 28.63 -0.71
CA PRO A 298 32.87 30.08 -0.85
C PRO A 298 32.18 30.72 0.36
N ARG A 299 32.62 31.93 0.75
CA ARG A 299 31.93 32.80 1.73
C ARG A 299 30.86 33.69 1.06
N PRO A 300 29.74 34.03 1.74
CA PRO A 300 28.88 35.15 1.37
C PRO A 300 29.42 36.52 1.85
N LEU A 301 28.96 37.60 1.22
CA LEU A 301 29.18 39.01 1.62
C LEU A 301 27.94 39.60 2.35
N PRO A 302 28.06 40.76 3.05
CA PRO A 302 27.10 41.20 4.08
C PRO A 302 25.99 42.17 3.65
N ASP A 303 25.05 42.41 4.57
CA ASP A 303 23.87 43.30 4.51
C ASP A 303 24.12 44.81 4.32
N PRO A 304 23.09 45.57 3.89
CA PRO A 304 22.92 47.01 4.13
C PRO A 304 21.77 47.35 5.12
N THR A 305 21.87 48.48 5.82
CA THR A 305 21.06 48.85 7.00
C THR A 305 20.15 50.07 6.81
N GLU A 306 18.88 50.00 7.30
CA GLU A 306 18.03 51.07 7.91
C GLU A 306 17.72 52.40 7.13
N PRO A 307 16.84 53.36 7.60
CA PRO A 307 16.34 53.59 8.98
C PRO A 307 14.86 54.03 9.24
N GLY A 308 14.43 53.88 10.50
CA GLY A 308 13.86 54.97 11.32
C GLY A 308 12.33 55.30 11.35
N GLY A 309 11.77 55.45 12.57
CA GLY A 309 10.45 56.08 12.81
C GLY A 309 9.89 55.93 14.25
N ASP A 310 9.91 57.01 15.05
CA ASP A 310 9.40 57.08 16.44
C ASP A 310 7.86 57.12 16.56
N HIS A 311 7.32 56.67 17.72
CA HIS A 311 6.55 57.49 18.70
C HIS A 311 5.67 56.66 19.67
N SER A 312 5.65 57.06 20.94
CA SER A 312 4.75 56.60 22.02
C SER A 312 3.82 57.74 22.46
N PRO A 313 2.66 57.50 23.14
CA PRO A 313 2.66 57.68 24.60
C PRO A 313 1.67 56.82 25.43
N THR A 314 1.97 56.71 26.74
CA THR A 314 1.15 56.19 27.86
C THR A 314 0.06 57.17 28.32
N PRO A 315 -0.96 56.72 29.08
CA PRO A 315 -1.22 57.36 30.39
C PRO A 315 -1.66 56.42 31.55
N GLU A 316 -1.46 56.90 32.78
CA GLU A 316 -1.82 56.36 34.11
C GLU A 316 -2.06 57.59 35.06
N PRO A 317 -2.39 57.49 36.36
CA PRO A 317 -3.45 56.78 37.11
C PRO A 317 -4.46 57.80 37.74
N PRO A 318 -5.16 57.52 38.87
CA PRO A 318 -4.60 57.94 40.18
C PRO A 318 -4.90 57.07 41.44
N THR A 319 -4.20 57.43 42.52
CA THR A 319 -4.11 56.93 43.93
C THR A 319 -5.39 57.11 44.80
N THR A 320 -5.58 56.60 46.04
CA THR A 320 -4.80 56.48 47.32
C THR A 320 -5.46 55.43 48.26
N GLY A 321 -4.92 54.91 49.38
CA GLY A 321 -3.69 55.13 50.19
C GLY A 321 -3.68 54.24 51.47
N ASP A 322 -2.70 54.44 52.38
CA ASP A 322 -2.46 53.90 53.77
C ASP A 322 -3.44 52.88 54.42
N GLY A 323 -3.02 51.95 55.29
CA GLY A 323 -1.74 51.73 55.98
C GLY A 323 -1.98 51.27 57.44
N GLY A 324 -1.26 50.25 57.95
CA GLY A 324 -1.39 49.81 59.36
C GLY A 324 -1.04 48.34 59.61
N VAL A 325 -0.19 48.09 60.61
CA VAL A 325 0.28 46.76 61.08
C VAL A 325 -0.29 46.51 62.47
N GLU A 326 -0.86 45.32 62.73
CA GLU A 326 -0.83 44.66 64.07
C GLU A 326 -0.96 43.13 63.94
N THR A 327 -0.47 42.42 64.96
CA THR A 327 -0.40 40.94 65.08
C THR A 327 -1.50 40.43 66.02
N PRO A 328 -1.94 39.16 65.89
CA PRO A 328 -2.34 38.43 67.08
C PRO A 328 -1.70 37.03 67.24
N SER A 329 -1.63 36.62 68.52
CA SER A 329 -1.16 35.31 69.01
C SER A 329 -2.23 34.20 68.86
N PRO A 330 -1.90 32.92 69.12
CA PRO A 330 -2.80 31.79 68.85
C PRO A 330 -3.80 31.52 69.99
N GLU A 331 -5.01 31.08 69.62
CA GLU A 331 -5.98 30.49 70.56
C GLU A 331 -6.12 28.96 70.37
N THR A 332 -6.45 28.30 71.47
CA THR A 332 -6.54 26.83 71.65
C THR A 332 -7.94 26.32 71.23
N PRO A 333 -8.08 25.10 70.67
CA PRO A 333 -9.36 24.65 70.10
C PRO A 333 -10.43 24.30 71.14
N SER A 334 -11.69 24.44 70.73
CA SER A 334 -12.89 23.96 71.43
C SER A 334 -13.62 22.92 70.55
N PRO A 335 -14.39 21.97 71.11
CA PRO A 335 -14.66 20.69 70.45
C PRO A 335 -15.79 20.73 69.42
N GLU A 336 -15.58 20.05 68.28
CA GLU A 336 -16.64 19.84 67.28
C GLU A 336 -17.69 18.81 67.74
N THR A 337 -18.94 19.12 67.42
CA THR A 337 -20.08 18.19 67.54
C THR A 337 -20.26 17.47 66.19
N PRO A 338 -20.54 16.15 66.16
CA PRO A 338 -20.61 15.41 64.90
C PRO A 338 -21.77 15.89 64.02
N SER A 339 -21.44 16.31 62.80
CA SER A 339 -22.41 16.65 61.75
C SER A 339 -22.93 15.37 61.08
N PRO A 340 -24.22 15.29 60.68
CA PRO A 340 -24.79 14.05 60.14
C PRO A 340 -24.20 13.71 58.77
N GLU A 341 -23.87 12.43 58.57
CA GLU A 341 -23.33 11.91 57.32
C GLU A 341 -24.32 12.14 56.17
N THR A 342 -23.88 12.86 55.14
CA THR A 342 -24.55 12.88 53.84
C THR A 342 -24.26 11.54 53.15
N PRO A 343 -25.26 10.79 52.66
CA PRO A 343 -25.01 9.52 52.01
C PRO A 343 -24.17 9.75 50.75
N SER A 344 -22.99 9.12 50.73
CA SER A 344 -22.10 9.12 49.57
C SER A 344 -22.83 8.52 48.36
N PRO A 345 -22.76 9.11 47.16
CA PRO A 345 -23.42 8.55 45.98
C PRO A 345 -22.78 7.20 45.65
N GLU A 346 -23.56 6.12 45.78
CA GLU A 346 -23.14 4.80 45.34
C GLU A 346 -22.71 4.86 43.87
N THR A 347 -21.48 4.44 43.59
CA THR A 347 -21.02 4.26 42.22
C THR A 347 -21.88 3.16 41.58
N PRO A 348 -22.67 3.46 40.54
CA PRO A 348 -23.57 2.46 39.96
C PRO A 348 -22.75 1.31 39.39
N ALA A 349 -23.14 0.08 39.74
CA ALA A 349 -22.51 -1.13 39.22
C ALA A 349 -22.41 -1.08 37.68
N PRO A 350 -21.28 -1.52 37.07
CA PRO A 350 -21.04 -1.35 35.64
C PRO A 350 -22.16 -2.01 34.83
N ALA A 351 -22.91 -1.18 34.08
CA ALA A 351 -24.10 -1.61 33.38
C ALA A 351 -23.77 -2.74 32.39
N THR A 352 -24.41 -3.90 32.57
CA THR A 352 -24.18 -5.07 31.73
C THR A 352 -24.77 -4.87 30.34
N VAL A 353 -23.94 -5.05 29.31
CA VAL A 353 -24.35 -4.99 27.90
C VAL A 353 -25.16 -6.25 27.60
N ALA A 354 -26.42 -6.09 27.21
CA ALA A 354 -27.28 -7.22 26.84
C ALA A 354 -27.25 -7.47 25.32
N ARG A 355 -27.20 -6.40 24.53
CA ARG A 355 -27.20 -6.47 23.06
C ARG A 355 -26.43 -5.33 22.40
N LEU A 356 -25.97 -5.60 21.19
CA LEU A 356 -25.62 -4.58 20.21
C LEU A 356 -26.78 -4.44 19.22
N LYS A 357 -27.06 -3.20 18.83
CA LYS A 357 -28.10 -2.85 17.85
C LYS A 357 -27.46 -2.08 16.71
N ALA A 358 -27.67 -2.50 15.46
CA ALA A 358 -27.26 -1.70 14.31
C ALA A 358 -28.00 -0.35 14.31
N VAL A 359 -27.26 0.73 14.04
CA VAL A 359 -27.79 2.10 13.92
C VAL A 359 -27.18 2.76 12.67
N GLY A 360 -27.78 3.86 12.20
CA GLY A 360 -27.42 4.46 10.91
C GLY A 360 -28.04 3.70 9.74
N ALA A 361 -27.29 3.56 8.64
CA ALA A 361 -27.78 2.93 7.41
C ALA A 361 -28.13 1.45 7.61
N ALA A 362 -29.37 1.07 7.28
CA ALA A 362 -29.87 -0.31 7.41
C ALA A 362 -29.16 -1.30 6.47
N LYS A 363 -28.56 -0.81 5.39
CA LYS A 363 -27.75 -1.58 4.44
C LYS A 363 -26.70 -0.66 3.81
N LEU A 364 -25.46 -1.13 3.77
CA LEU A 364 -24.32 -0.44 3.15
C LEU A 364 -24.21 -0.84 1.67
N THR A 365 -23.94 0.11 0.77
CA THR A 365 -23.62 -0.21 -0.65
C THR A 365 -22.48 0.63 -1.20
N ALA A 366 -21.61 0.01 -1.99
CA ALA A 366 -20.54 0.65 -2.75
C ALA A 366 -20.42 0.02 -4.15
N THR A 367 -19.77 0.70 -5.07
CA THR A 367 -19.30 0.10 -6.32
C THR A 367 -18.00 -0.66 -6.08
N ALA A 368 -17.72 -1.70 -6.88
CA ALA A 368 -16.48 -2.45 -6.80
C ALA A 368 -15.25 -1.53 -6.95
N GLY A 369 -14.30 -1.67 -6.03
CA GLY A 369 -13.11 -0.82 -5.88
C GLY A 369 -13.31 0.54 -5.17
N GLU A 370 -14.55 0.97 -4.89
CA GLU A 370 -14.83 2.26 -4.23
C GLU A 370 -14.91 2.14 -2.69
N GLN A 371 -15.00 3.29 -2.00
CA GLN A 371 -15.32 3.34 -0.58
C GLN A 371 -16.84 3.31 -0.36
N PHE A 372 -17.28 2.67 0.72
CA PHE A 372 -18.68 2.76 1.18
C PHE A 372 -18.94 4.14 1.77
N ALA A 373 -19.95 4.84 1.24
CA ALA A 373 -20.32 6.19 1.70
C ALA A 373 -20.77 6.20 3.17
N ASP A 374 -21.56 5.20 3.56
CA ASP A 374 -22.01 4.99 4.94
C ASP A 374 -21.01 4.15 5.75
N LYS A 375 -20.77 4.54 7.01
CA LYS A 375 -19.92 3.79 7.95
C LYS A 375 -20.76 2.80 8.77
N PRO A 376 -20.30 1.55 9.00
CA PRO A 376 -20.97 0.62 9.91
C PRO A 376 -21.03 1.18 11.34
N GLN A 377 -22.23 1.25 11.94
CA GLN A 377 -22.43 1.79 13.29
C GLN A 377 -23.33 0.87 14.14
N VAL A 378 -23.01 0.75 15.43
CA VAL A 378 -23.86 0.04 16.41
C VAL A 378 -24.03 0.85 17.69
N ARG A 379 -25.06 0.53 18.45
CA ARG A 379 -25.28 0.98 19.83
C ARG A 379 -25.26 -0.21 20.77
N ALA A 380 -24.48 -0.12 21.86
CA ALA A 380 -24.55 -1.07 22.96
C ALA A 380 -25.68 -0.70 23.91
N GLU A 381 -26.54 -1.65 24.23
CA GLU A 381 -27.73 -1.46 25.07
C GLU A 381 -27.79 -2.48 26.21
N THR A 382 -28.25 -2.03 27.38
CA THR A 382 -28.70 -2.91 28.47
C THR A 382 -29.98 -3.65 28.09
N ALA A 383 -30.42 -4.62 28.91
CA ALA A 383 -31.70 -5.31 28.69
C ALA A 383 -32.91 -4.34 28.68
N ALA A 384 -32.80 -3.20 29.37
CA ALA A 384 -33.81 -2.14 29.39
C ALA A 384 -33.67 -1.12 28.22
N GLY A 385 -32.79 -1.36 27.25
CA GLY A 385 -32.56 -0.47 26.10
C GLY A 385 -31.77 0.80 26.41
N LYS A 386 -31.24 0.96 27.64
CA LYS A 386 -30.37 2.11 27.99
C LYS A 386 -28.98 1.94 27.35
N PRO A 387 -28.36 3.02 26.85
CA PRO A 387 -27.02 2.95 26.28
C PRO A 387 -25.96 2.51 27.29
N VAL A 388 -24.89 1.89 26.80
CA VAL A 388 -23.70 1.54 27.60
C VAL A 388 -22.44 2.09 26.93
N ALA A 389 -21.76 3.01 27.61
CA ALA A 389 -20.47 3.58 27.20
C ALA A 389 -19.29 2.68 27.60
N GLY A 390 -18.11 2.91 27.02
CA GLY A 390 -16.88 2.18 27.39
C GLY A 390 -16.90 0.70 27.02
N VAL A 391 -17.73 0.30 26.06
CA VAL A 391 -17.82 -1.09 25.57
C VAL A 391 -16.91 -1.24 24.37
N TRP A 392 -15.90 -2.09 24.46
CA TRP A 392 -15.18 -2.54 23.27
C TRP A 392 -16.09 -3.43 22.42
N VAL A 393 -16.34 -3.01 21.18
CA VAL A 393 -17.03 -3.78 20.16
C VAL A 393 -16.08 -4.07 19.00
N GLN A 394 -16.16 -5.28 18.44
CA GLN A 394 -15.40 -5.70 17.27
C GLN A 394 -16.33 -5.83 16.08
N TYR A 395 -15.99 -5.17 14.98
CA TYR A 395 -16.60 -5.35 13.66
C TYR A 395 -15.77 -6.38 12.89
N GLU A 396 -16.44 -7.31 12.22
CA GLU A 396 -15.83 -8.39 11.47
C GLU A 396 -16.57 -8.58 10.14
N ILE A 397 -15.83 -8.60 9.04
CA ILE A 397 -16.35 -8.88 7.70
C ILE A 397 -16.58 -10.40 7.57
N ARG A 398 -17.79 -10.80 7.20
CA ARG A 398 -18.23 -12.19 7.03
C ARG A 398 -18.93 -12.40 5.69
N GLY A 399 -18.54 -13.46 4.98
CA GLY A 399 -19.04 -13.79 3.64
C GLY A 399 -17.91 -13.78 2.61
N GLU A 400 -18.22 -14.18 1.38
CA GLU A 400 -17.27 -14.16 0.26
C GLU A 400 -17.10 -12.71 -0.24
N THR A 401 -16.05 -12.04 0.21
CA THR A 401 -15.69 -10.69 -0.24
C THR A 401 -14.22 -10.35 -0.01
N ASP A 402 -13.68 -9.54 -0.92
CA ASP A 402 -12.42 -8.84 -0.83
C ASP A 402 -12.55 -7.42 -0.25
N ALA A 403 -13.74 -7.02 0.23
CA ALA A 403 -13.93 -5.78 0.98
C ALA A 403 -13.10 -5.76 2.27
N ARG A 404 -12.59 -4.59 2.65
CA ARG A 404 -11.67 -4.41 3.78
C ARG A 404 -11.94 -3.11 4.53
N PHE A 405 -11.75 -3.13 5.83
CA PHE A 405 -11.44 -1.92 6.58
C PHE A 405 -10.04 -1.41 6.19
N PRO A 406 -9.62 -0.20 6.61
CA PRO A 406 -8.30 0.30 6.30
C PRO A 406 -7.19 -0.66 6.76
N TRP A 407 -5.99 -0.50 6.21
CA TRP A 407 -4.84 -1.39 6.45
C TRP A 407 -5.10 -2.87 6.10
N ASN A 408 -5.98 -3.11 5.11
CA ASN A 408 -6.38 -4.44 4.64
C ASN A 408 -7.01 -5.33 5.74
N ALA A 409 -7.62 -4.72 6.76
CA ALA A 409 -8.16 -5.45 7.90
C ALA A 409 -9.55 -6.04 7.61
N THR A 410 -9.76 -7.30 8.01
CA THR A 410 -11.09 -7.95 8.04
C THR A 410 -11.80 -7.77 9.39
N ARG A 411 -11.10 -7.30 10.41
CA ARG A 411 -11.62 -6.99 11.76
C ARG A 411 -11.07 -5.66 12.26
N VAL A 412 -11.92 -4.87 12.93
CA VAL A 412 -11.54 -3.64 13.63
C VAL A 412 -12.31 -3.50 14.92
N SER A 413 -11.68 -2.97 15.97
CA SER A 413 -12.33 -2.73 17.26
C SER A 413 -12.56 -1.24 17.49
N ARG A 414 -13.65 -0.90 18.18
CA ARG A 414 -14.00 0.46 18.62
C ARG A 414 -14.61 0.43 20.01
N MET A 415 -14.41 1.48 20.78
CA MET A 415 -15.06 1.65 22.07
C MET A 415 -16.33 2.49 21.91
N THR A 416 -17.41 2.16 22.65
CA THR A 416 -18.64 2.96 22.61
C THR A 416 -18.48 4.29 23.36
N GLY A 417 -18.98 5.37 22.75
CA GLY A 417 -19.06 6.70 23.34
C GLY A 417 -20.11 6.82 24.44
N SER A 418 -20.28 8.02 25.00
CA SER A 418 -21.22 8.33 26.09
C SER A 418 -22.69 8.06 25.75
N ASP A 419 -23.05 8.13 24.47
CA ASP A 419 -24.38 7.79 23.93
C ASP A 419 -24.60 6.29 23.70
N GLY A 420 -23.56 5.48 23.98
CA GLY A 420 -23.48 4.04 23.76
C GLY A 420 -23.19 3.63 22.32
N THR A 421 -22.89 4.54 21.40
CA THR A 421 -22.63 4.21 19.99
C THR A 421 -21.14 4.01 19.70
N ALA A 422 -20.85 3.14 18.73
CA ALA A 422 -19.54 2.98 18.13
C ALA A 422 -19.70 2.98 16.61
N THR A 423 -18.73 3.59 15.92
CA THR A 423 -18.69 3.72 14.45
C THR A 423 -17.38 3.16 13.93
N ALA A 424 -17.44 2.21 13.00
CA ALA A 424 -16.27 1.66 12.33
C ALA A 424 -15.64 2.69 11.37
N PRO A 425 -14.37 2.49 10.96
CA PRO A 425 -13.79 3.18 9.81
C PRO A 425 -14.63 3.07 8.54
N VAL A 426 -14.29 3.90 7.55
CA VAL A 426 -14.78 3.71 6.18
C VAL A 426 -14.39 2.32 5.70
N LEU A 427 -15.38 1.57 5.21
CA LEU A 427 -15.17 0.28 4.58
C LEU A 427 -14.83 0.51 3.10
N ARG A 428 -13.86 -0.22 2.54
CA ARG A 428 -13.54 -0.19 1.12
C ARG A 428 -14.04 -1.47 0.46
N ALA A 429 -14.74 -1.35 -0.67
CA ALA A 429 -15.05 -2.48 -1.52
C ALA A 429 -13.78 -2.95 -2.26
N GLY A 430 -13.64 -4.26 -2.44
CA GLY A 430 -12.75 -4.81 -3.46
C GLY A 430 -13.51 -5.02 -4.77
N GLU A 431 -13.02 -5.91 -5.63
CA GLU A 431 -13.62 -6.21 -6.94
C GLU A 431 -14.68 -7.32 -6.88
N THR A 432 -14.73 -8.10 -5.79
CA THR A 432 -15.67 -9.22 -5.61
C THR A 432 -17.08 -8.69 -5.34
N THR A 433 -17.87 -8.61 -6.41
CA THR A 433 -19.28 -8.20 -6.36
C THR A 433 -20.14 -9.22 -5.63
N GLY A 434 -21.05 -8.78 -4.76
CA GLY A 434 -21.88 -9.68 -3.96
C GLY A 434 -22.41 -9.02 -2.70
N SER A 435 -23.08 -9.81 -1.86
CA SER A 435 -23.53 -9.36 -0.53
C SER A 435 -22.77 -10.08 0.57
N PHE A 436 -22.44 -9.35 1.62
CA PHE A 436 -21.73 -9.84 2.80
C PHE A 436 -22.27 -9.14 4.06
N THR A 437 -21.81 -9.57 5.23
CA THR A 437 -22.27 -9.06 6.53
C THR A 437 -21.09 -8.50 7.31
N VAL A 438 -21.26 -7.32 7.90
CA VAL A 438 -20.39 -6.86 8.98
C VAL A 438 -21.03 -7.30 10.31
N ARG A 439 -20.48 -8.38 10.88
CA ARG A 439 -20.84 -8.93 12.19
C ARG A 439 -20.23 -8.04 13.27
N VAL A 440 -20.99 -7.68 14.30
CA VAL A 440 -20.47 -6.85 15.40
C VAL A 440 -20.74 -7.52 16.74
N THR A 441 -19.68 -7.73 17.52
CA THR A 441 -19.69 -8.45 18.81
C THR A 441 -19.14 -7.57 19.94
N ALA A 442 -19.58 -7.81 21.18
CA ALA A 442 -18.99 -7.16 22.35
C ALA A 442 -17.76 -7.97 22.81
N VAL A 443 -16.60 -7.32 22.90
CA VAL A 443 -15.34 -8.00 23.24
C VAL A 443 -15.35 -8.37 24.73
N GLY A 444 -15.03 -9.63 25.02
CA GLY A 444 -14.96 -10.16 26.39
C GLY A 444 -16.31 -10.20 27.14
N ARG A 445 -17.45 -10.06 26.45
CA ARG A 445 -18.79 -9.99 27.07
C ARG A 445 -19.82 -10.81 26.31
N THR A 446 -20.67 -11.52 27.04
CA THR A 446 -21.79 -12.29 26.47
C THR A 446 -22.96 -11.34 26.18
N ALA A 447 -23.02 -10.83 24.96
CA ALA A 447 -24.11 -9.95 24.48
C ALA A 447 -24.59 -10.40 23.11
N THR A 448 -25.87 -10.15 22.80
CA THR A 448 -26.42 -10.42 21.46
C THR A 448 -25.72 -9.55 20.43
N ALA A 449 -25.11 -10.18 19.42
CA ALA A 449 -24.40 -9.51 18.34
C ALA A 449 -25.35 -8.78 17.38
N ALA A 450 -24.83 -7.78 16.66
CA ALA A 450 -25.53 -7.11 15.56
C ALA A 450 -24.96 -7.57 14.20
N ASP A 451 -25.80 -7.60 13.17
CA ASP A 451 -25.41 -7.84 11.79
C ASP A 451 -25.79 -6.62 10.95
N ILE A 452 -24.83 -6.08 10.19
CA ILE A 452 -25.05 -5.00 9.24
C ILE A 452 -24.85 -5.56 7.83
N ALA A 453 -25.89 -5.51 6.99
CA ALA A 453 -25.82 -6.00 5.63
C ALA A 453 -25.04 -5.04 4.72
N ALA A 454 -24.17 -5.57 3.87
CA ALA A 454 -23.40 -4.81 2.89
C ALA A 454 -23.47 -5.45 1.49
N THR A 455 -23.37 -4.65 0.43
CA THR A 455 -23.31 -5.13 -0.96
C THR A 455 -22.31 -4.35 -1.79
N VAL A 456 -21.40 -5.05 -2.47
CA VAL A 456 -20.58 -4.52 -3.55
C VAL A 456 -21.33 -4.69 -4.88
N LYS A 457 -21.61 -3.58 -5.55
CA LYS A 457 -22.19 -3.54 -6.90
C LYS A 457 -21.10 -3.61 -7.95
N ALA A 458 -21.37 -4.25 -9.09
CA ALA A 458 -20.46 -4.19 -10.24
C ALA A 458 -20.24 -2.73 -10.69
N ARG A 459 -19.02 -2.43 -11.17
CA ARG A 459 -18.72 -1.16 -11.85
C ARG A 459 -19.70 -0.99 -13.03
N PRO A 460 -20.32 0.20 -13.22
CA PRO A 460 -21.06 0.48 -14.44
C PRO A 460 -20.14 0.28 -15.64
N VAL A 461 -20.51 -0.61 -16.57
CA VAL A 461 -19.80 -0.75 -17.84
C VAL A 461 -19.94 0.59 -18.57
N PRO A 462 -18.87 1.19 -19.12
CA PRO A 462 -18.99 2.43 -19.89
C PRO A 462 -19.96 2.24 -21.06
N GLN A 463 -20.99 3.09 -21.10
CA GLN A 463 -22.11 3.04 -22.03
C GLN A 463 -21.90 4.02 -23.19
N ALA A 464 -22.58 3.78 -24.32
CA ALA A 464 -22.73 4.75 -25.40
C ALA A 464 -24.12 4.64 -26.01
N ASP A 465 -24.83 5.75 -26.13
CA ASP A 465 -26.14 5.82 -26.78
C ASP A 465 -26.07 6.17 -28.28
N ALA A 466 -24.89 6.56 -28.77
CA ALA A 466 -24.62 6.68 -30.20
C ALA A 466 -23.18 6.27 -30.57
N LEU A 467 -23.05 5.65 -31.74
CA LEU A 467 -21.80 5.44 -32.47
C LEU A 467 -21.88 6.18 -33.81
N ALA A 468 -20.82 6.90 -34.17
CA ALA A 468 -20.72 7.59 -35.46
C ALA A 468 -19.32 7.39 -36.07
N ARG A 469 -19.21 7.47 -37.40
CA ARG A 469 -17.88 7.54 -38.04
C ARG A 469 -17.12 8.80 -37.62
N ALA A 470 -15.79 8.72 -37.61
CA ALA A 470 -14.94 9.85 -37.27
C ALA A 470 -14.83 10.89 -38.41
N ASP A 471 -14.96 10.42 -39.65
CA ASP A 471 -14.90 11.14 -40.93
C ASP A 471 -15.83 10.48 -41.96
N ASP A 472 -16.04 11.15 -43.10
CA ASP A 472 -16.93 10.71 -44.18
C ASP A 472 -16.19 10.21 -45.43
N LYS A 473 -14.93 9.76 -45.31
CA LYS A 473 -14.15 9.24 -46.44
C LYS A 473 -14.78 8.00 -47.09
N ASP A 474 -14.64 7.86 -48.40
CA ASP A 474 -14.98 6.62 -49.10
C ASP A 474 -14.07 5.47 -48.65
N LEU A 475 -14.66 4.38 -48.16
CA LEU A 475 -13.93 3.17 -47.79
C LEU A 475 -13.91 2.21 -48.97
N LYS A 476 -12.85 2.34 -49.79
CA LYS A 476 -12.61 1.58 -51.02
C LYS A 476 -11.27 0.84 -50.98
N ALA A 477 -11.25 -0.38 -51.51
CA ALA A 477 -10.05 -1.20 -51.69
C ALA A 477 -10.17 -2.09 -52.93
N GLU A 478 -9.05 -2.60 -53.44
CA GLU A 478 -9.04 -3.66 -54.47
C GLU A 478 -9.09 -5.06 -53.83
N THR A 479 -9.46 -6.08 -54.60
CA THR A 479 -9.29 -7.49 -54.22
C THR A 479 -7.82 -7.85 -53.97
N GLY A 480 -7.57 -8.73 -52.99
CA GLY A 480 -6.24 -9.17 -52.59
C GLY A 480 -5.34 -8.02 -52.10
N GLY A 481 -5.90 -7.09 -51.33
CA GLY A 481 -5.27 -5.85 -50.90
C GLY A 481 -5.66 -5.44 -49.47
N SER A 482 -5.81 -4.14 -49.24
CA SER A 482 -6.23 -3.60 -47.94
C SER A 482 -6.77 -2.18 -48.09
N PHE A 483 -7.68 -1.78 -47.21
CA PHE A 483 -8.11 -0.39 -47.10
C PHE A 483 -6.94 0.50 -46.65
N ALA A 484 -6.77 1.64 -47.33
CA ALA A 484 -5.66 2.55 -47.10
C ALA A 484 -5.84 3.39 -45.83
N ASP A 485 -7.04 3.95 -45.65
CA ASP A 485 -7.45 4.65 -44.44
C ASP A 485 -7.91 3.68 -43.35
N ALA A 486 -7.55 3.98 -42.10
CA ALA A 486 -8.09 3.27 -40.94
C ALA A 486 -9.48 3.80 -40.59
N VAL A 487 -10.43 2.89 -40.30
CA VAL A 487 -11.80 3.27 -39.96
C VAL A 487 -11.84 3.85 -38.55
N GLY A 488 -12.04 5.16 -38.46
CA GLY A 488 -12.25 5.87 -37.19
C GLY A 488 -13.73 5.94 -36.79
N VAL A 489 -13.99 5.81 -35.50
CA VAL A 489 -15.33 5.79 -34.87
C VAL A 489 -15.30 6.69 -33.64
N LYS A 490 -16.40 7.37 -33.36
CA LYS A 490 -16.66 8.13 -32.12
C LYS A 490 -17.84 7.49 -31.40
N ALA A 491 -17.70 7.23 -30.11
CA ALA A 491 -18.81 6.86 -29.23
C ALA A 491 -19.19 8.05 -28.35
N SER A 492 -20.49 8.22 -28.15
CA SER A 492 -21.02 9.21 -27.21
C SER A 492 -22.09 8.62 -26.30
N TYR A 493 -22.21 9.22 -25.12
CA TYR A 493 -23.28 8.98 -24.16
C TYR A 493 -23.87 10.32 -23.74
N LYS A 494 -25.17 10.53 -23.99
CA LYS A 494 -25.90 11.77 -23.69
C LYS A 494 -25.22 13.01 -24.27
N GLY A 495 -24.72 12.89 -25.49
CA GLY A 495 -24.03 13.96 -26.24
C GLY A 495 -22.59 14.27 -25.78
N LYS A 496 -22.00 13.49 -24.86
CA LYS A 496 -20.59 13.60 -24.47
C LYS A 496 -19.78 12.40 -24.96
N ALA A 497 -18.48 12.58 -25.21
CA ALA A 497 -17.59 11.49 -25.58
C ALA A 497 -17.60 10.36 -24.52
N ALA A 498 -17.72 9.11 -24.97
CA ALA A 498 -17.83 7.94 -24.11
C ALA A 498 -16.56 7.10 -24.14
N ALA A 499 -15.73 7.22 -23.11
CA ALA A 499 -14.43 6.56 -22.99
C ALA A 499 -14.54 5.12 -22.44
N GLY A 500 -13.63 4.23 -22.87
CA GLY A 500 -13.54 2.86 -22.37
C GLY A 500 -14.69 1.94 -22.76
N VAL A 501 -15.57 2.37 -23.67
CA VAL A 501 -16.75 1.61 -24.13
C VAL A 501 -16.29 0.39 -24.91
N PRO A 502 -16.64 -0.84 -24.50
CA PRO A 502 -16.31 -2.04 -25.25
C PRO A 502 -17.14 -2.12 -26.53
N VAL A 503 -16.47 -2.40 -27.64
CA VAL A 503 -17.08 -2.51 -28.98
C VAL A 503 -16.69 -3.85 -29.60
N THR A 504 -17.66 -4.55 -30.18
CA THR A 504 -17.42 -5.67 -31.09
C THR A 504 -17.53 -5.18 -32.52
N ALA A 505 -16.55 -5.51 -33.37
CA ALA A 505 -16.57 -5.24 -34.81
C ALA A 505 -16.74 -6.57 -35.57
N THR A 506 -17.78 -6.70 -36.37
CA THR A 506 -18.09 -7.92 -37.14
C THR A 506 -18.37 -7.57 -38.60
N MET A 507 -17.76 -8.30 -39.53
CA MET A 507 -18.15 -8.28 -40.95
C MET A 507 -19.40 -9.14 -41.11
N ILE A 508 -20.48 -8.58 -41.64
CA ILE A 508 -21.81 -9.20 -41.65
C ILE A 508 -22.32 -9.44 -43.07
N VAL A 509 -23.28 -10.35 -43.21
CA VAL A 509 -23.97 -10.63 -44.48
C VAL A 509 -25.06 -9.59 -44.76
N ASP A 510 -25.83 -9.22 -43.74
CA ASP A 510 -26.96 -8.30 -43.82
C ASP A 510 -27.15 -7.54 -42.49
N ASP A 511 -27.74 -6.35 -42.55
CA ASP A 511 -27.98 -5.47 -41.39
C ASP A 511 -29.34 -5.73 -40.70
N ALA A 512 -30.03 -6.84 -40.98
CA ALA A 512 -31.37 -7.10 -40.44
C ALA A 512 -31.35 -7.64 -39.00
N ALA A 513 -30.21 -8.15 -38.53
CA ALA A 513 -30.02 -8.61 -37.16
C ALA A 513 -30.04 -7.43 -36.17
N LYS A 514 -30.83 -7.50 -35.09
CA LYS A 514 -30.94 -6.39 -34.14
C LYS A 514 -29.63 -6.17 -33.37
N ALA A 515 -29.54 -4.99 -32.75
CA ALA A 515 -28.61 -4.61 -31.67
C ALA A 515 -28.17 -5.77 -30.74
N THR A 516 -29.14 -6.52 -30.23
CA THR A 516 -28.95 -7.61 -29.25
C THR A 516 -28.69 -8.97 -29.88
N ASP A 517 -28.85 -9.10 -31.19
CA ASP A 517 -28.76 -10.36 -31.90
C ASP A 517 -27.33 -10.58 -32.38
N LYS A 518 -26.79 -11.80 -32.22
CA LYS A 518 -25.51 -12.16 -32.82
C LYS A 518 -25.66 -12.06 -34.34
N PRO A 519 -24.88 -11.21 -35.04
CA PRO A 519 -25.02 -11.09 -36.48
C PRO A 519 -24.51 -12.33 -37.19
N THR A 520 -25.04 -12.58 -38.39
CA THR A 520 -24.49 -13.56 -39.33
C THR A 520 -23.15 -13.03 -39.85
N GLU A 521 -22.06 -13.63 -39.38
CA GLU A 521 -20.70 -13.33 -39.84
C GLU A 521 -20.60 -13.66 -41.34
N ASN A 522 -20.06 -12.74 -42.14
CA ASN A 522 -19.78 -12.97 -43.55
C ASN A 522 -18.68 -14.04 -43.68
N ASP A 523 -18.64 -14.83 -44.76
CA ASP A 523 -17.55 -15.79 -45.01
C ASP A 523 -16.50 -15.24 -46.00
N LYS A 524 -16.84 -14.17 -46.74
CA LYS A 524 -16.10 -13.60 -47.89
C LYS A 524 -15.89 -12.09 -47.79
N GLY A 525 -14.94 -11.55 -48.56
CA GLY A 525 -14.64 -10.12 -48.64
C GLY A 525 -13.71 -9.62 -47.52
N PRO A 526 -13.90 -8.38 -47.04
CA PRO A 526 -13.03 -7.75 -46.04
C PRO A 526 -12.86 -8.53 -44.73
N TYR A 527 -11.65 -8.54 -44.18
CA TYR A 527 -11.30 -9.24 -42.94
C TYR A 527 -10.25 -8.49 -42.10
N PHE A 528 -10.15 -8.84 -40.81
CA PHE A 528 -9.11 -8.39 -39.90
C PHE A 528 -8.06 -9.49 -39.68
N LYS A 529 -6.88 -9.10 -39.20
CA LYS A 529 -5.92 -10.06 -38.64
C LYS A 529 -5.93 -9.97 -37.12
N ASP A 530 -6.01 -11.12 -36.45
CA ASP A 530 -5.85 -11.20 -35.00
C ASP A 530 -4.39 -10.94 -34.57
N ALA A 531 -4.13 -10.96 -33.25
CA ALA A 531 -2.79 -10.76 -32.70
C ALA A 531 -1.76 -11.84 -33.12
N LYS A 532 -2.21 -12.95 -33.73
CA LYS A 532 -1.37 -14.04 -34.28
C LYS A 532 -1.29 -13.97 -35.82
N GLY A 533 -1.81 -12.92 -36.44
CA GLY A 533 -1.84 -12.73 -37.88
C GLY A 533 -2.93 -13.52 -38.62
N LYS A 534 -3.80 -14.25 -37.91
CA LYS A 534 -4.83 -15.10 -38.51
C LYS A 534 -6.01 -14.25 -38.98
N THR A 535 -6.54 -14.59 -40.16
CA THR A 535 -7.81 -14.07 -40.70
C THR A 535 -8.96 -14.29 -39.72
N VAL A 536 -9.59 -13.20 -39.28
CA VAL A 536 -10.81 -13.18 -38.46
C VAL A 536 -11.77 -12.12 -39.00
N ARG A 537 -13.08 -12.38 -38.91
CA ARG A 537 -14.12 -11.43 -39.34
C ARG A 537 -14.92 -10.84 -38.16
N THR A 538 -14.60 -11.24 -36.93
CA THR A 538 -15.09 -10.64 -35.68
C THR A 538 -13.92 -10.26 -34.76
N LEU A 539 -13.94 -9.06 -34.19
CA LEU A 539 -13.05 -8.57 -33.14
C LEU A 539 -13.87 -8.13 -31.92
N THR A 540 -13.63 -8.74 -30.75
CA THR A 540 -14.39 -8.48 -29.51
C THR A 540 -13.61 -7.68 -28.45
N THR A 541 -12.33 -7.40 -28.69
CA THR A 541 -11.40 -6.81 -27.72
C THR A 541 -11.23 -5.29 -27.86
N LEU A 542 -12.04 -4.63 -28.69
CA LEU A 542 -11.92 -3.21 -28.97
C LEU A 542 -12.56 -2.37 -27.85
N LYS A 543 -11.94 -1.23 -27.54
CA LYS A 543 -12.46 -0.23 -26.60
C LYS A 543 -12.22 1.17 -27.13
N THR A 544 -13.08 2.12 -26.79
CA THR A 544 -12.81 3.54 -27.04
C THR A 544 -11.73 4.08 -26.10
N ASP A 545 -10.94 5.03 -26.59
CA ASP A 545 -9.94 5.76 -25.84
C ASP A 545 -10.54 6.79 -24.87
N ALA A 546 -9.69 7.51 -24.14
CA ALA A 546 -10.10 8.56 -23.20
C ALA A 546 -10.89 9.73 -23.84
N THR A 547 -10.84 9.88 -25.17
CA THR A 547 -11.58 10.87 -25.96
C THR A 547 -12.85 10.30 -26.61
N GLY A 548 -13.21 9.05 -26.28
CA GLY A 548 -14.36 8.34 -26.86
C GLY A 548 -14.16 7.92 -28.31
N LYS A 549 -12.92 7.87 -28.81
CA LYS A 549 -12.62 7.43 -30.17
C LYS A 549 -12.17 5.97 -30.20
N LEU A 550 -12.47 5.29 -31.29
CA LEU A 550 -11.95 3.96 -31.61
C LEU A 550 -11.42 4.00 -33.05
N VAL A 551 -10.18 3.58 -33.25
CA VAL A 551 -9.61 3.35 -34.59
C VAL A 551 -9.51 1.85 -34.78
N LEU A 552 -10.15 1.33 -35.84
CA LEU A 552 -10.14 -0.10 -36.11
C LEU A 552 -8.77 -0.56 -36.66
N PRO A 553 -8.35 -1.81 -36.35
CA PRO A 553 -7.19 -2.41 -37.00
C PRO A 553 -7.34 -2.44 -38.52
N LYS A 554 -6.18 -2.50 -39.22
CA LYS A 554 -6.14 -2.52 -40.68
C LYS A 554 -7.01 -3.63 -41.26
N ILE A 555 -7.90 -3.25 -42.19
CA ILE A 555 -8.82 -4.14 -42.89
C ILE A 555 -8.16 -4.60 -44.20
N TYR A 556 -8.12 -5.91 -44.41
CA TYR A 556 -7.60 -6.57 -45.61
C TYR A 556 -8.75 -7.07 -46.47
N THR A 557 -8.50 -7.33 -47.75
CA THR A 557 -9.48 -7.91 -48.69
C THR A 557 -8.99 -9.26 -49.19
N ASP A 558 -9.92 -10.19 -49.42
CA ASP A 558 -9.67 -11.42 -50.17
C ASP A 558 -9.95 -11.18 -51.67
N ASP A 559 -10.13 -12.26 -52.42
CA ASP A 559 -10.40 -12.27 -53.87
C ASP A 559 -11.82 -11.85 -54.26
N HIS A 560 -12.73 -11.59 -53.31
CA HIS A 560 -14.13 -11.26 -53.59
C HIS A 560 -14.38 -9.76 -53.68
N ALA A 561 -14.79 -9.28 -54.86
CA ALA A 561 -15.29 -7.92 -55.07
C ALA A 561 -16.77 -7.79 -54.67
N GLY A 562 -17.21 -6.58 -54.33
CA GLY A 562 -18.58 -6.27 -53.93
C GLY A 562 -18.67 -5.18 -52.86
N THR A 563 -19.90 -4.90 -52.41
CA THR A 563 -20.16 -4.10 -51.20
C THR A 563 -20.36 -5.04 -50.01
N PHE A 564 -19.63 -4.79 -48.94
CA PHE A 564 -19.63 -5.56 -47.71
C PHE A 564 -20.01 -4.67 -46.53
N LEU A 565 -20.55 -5.27 -45.47
CA LEU A 565 -21.03 -4.56 -44.30
C LEU A 565 -20.14 -4.87 -43.08
N LEU A 566 -19.69 -3.82 -42.40
CA LEU A 566 -18.98 -3.89 -41.14
C LEU A 566 -19.87 -3.29 -40.05
N ARG A 567 -20.33 -4.12 -39.12
CA ARG A 567 -21.12 -3.65 -37.97
C ARG A 567 -20.29 -3.57 -36.71
N LEU A 568 -20.44 -2.45 -36.03
CA LEU A 568 -19.93 -2.19 -34.70
C LEU A 568 -21.10 -2.31 -33.72
N THR A 569 -20.87 -2.94 -32.57
CA THR A 569 -21.91 -3.17 -31.55
C THR A 569 -21.30 -2.99 -30.16
N THR A 570 -21.86 -2.11 -29.35
CA THR A 570 -21.46 -1.92 -27.95
C THR A 570 -22.10 -2.98 -27.03
N ALA A 571 -21.58 -3.14 -25.81
CA ALA A 571 -22.13 -4.11 -24.86
C ALA A 571 -23.57 -3.79 -24.38
N ASP A 572 -24.01 -2.54 -24.48
CA ASP A 572 -25.38 -2.07 -24.23
C ASP A 572 -26.27 -2.11 -25.50
N GLY A 573 -25.73 -2.52 -26.64
CA GLY A 573 -26.48 -2.80 -27.88
C GLY A 573 -26.51 -1.67 -28.91
N THR A 574 -25.85 -0.54 -28.68
CA THR A 574 -25.77 0.53 -29.69
C THR A 574 -24.94 0.06 -30.90
N THR A 575 -25.48 0.26 -32.10
CA THR A 575 -24.89 -0.23 -33.36
C THR A 575 -24.53 0.89 -34.33
N LEU A 576 -23.48 0.66 -35.11
CA LEU A 576 -23.15 1.43 -36.31
C LEU A 576 -22.73 0.45 -37.41
N THR A 577 -23.42 0.50 -38.54
CA THR A 577 -23.08 -0.31 -39.73
C THR A 577 -22.42 0.58 -40.77
N ILE A 578 -21.31 0.10 -41.34
CA ILE A 578 -20.42 0.81 -42.25
C ILE A 578 -20.28 -0.01 -43.53
N GLU A 579 -20.55 0.60 -44.67
CA GLU A 579 -20.31 -0.02 -45.98
C GLU A 579 -18.82 0.03 -46.35
N LEU A 580 -18.32 -1.08 -46.91
CA LEU A 580 -16.97 -1.26 -47.41
C LEU A 580 -17.05 -1.73 -48.87
N THR A 581 -16.50 -0.97 -49.80
CA THR A 581 -16.49 -1.35 -51.22
C THR A 581 -15.17 -2.01 -51.60
N VAL A 582 -15.23 -3.20 -52.19
CA VAL A 582 -14.09 -3.89 -52.79
C VAL A 582 -14.28 -3.97 -54.30
N THR A 583 -13.37 -3.40 -55.08
CA THR A 583 -13.36 -3.51 -56.55
C THR A 583 -12.42 -4.60 -57.01
N GLU A 584 -12.69 -5.21 -58.17
CA GLU A 584 -11.71 -6.12 -58.80
C GLU A 584 -10.41 -5.37 -59.08
N ARG A 585 -9.27 -5.96 -58.69
CA ARG A 585 -7.95 -5.47 -59.10
C ARG A 585 -7.84 -5.52 -60.62
N ALA A 586 -7.50 -4.38 -61.24
CA ALA A 586 -7.25 -4.33 -62.67
C ALA A 586 -6.10 -5.28 -63.04
N ALA A 587 -6.29 -6.12 -64.06
CA ALA A 587 -5.25 -6.99 -64.57
C ALA A 587 -4.06 -6.13 -65.03
N GLN A 588 -2.87 -6.39 -64.46
CA GLN A 588 -1.64 -5.77 -64.97
C GLN A 588 -1.45 -6.21 -66.44
N PRO A 589 -1.10 -5.30 -67.36
CA PRO A 589 -0.84 -5.69 -68.74
C PRO A 589 0.32 -6.69 -68.76
N THR A 590 0.05 -7.89 -69.28
CA THR A 590 1.08 -8.93 -69.44
C THR A 590 2.14 -8.42 -70.39
N GLU A 591 3.35 -8.24 -69.86
CA GLU A 591 4.56 -7.98 -70.64
C GLU A 591 4.73 -9.12 -71.67
N PRO A 592 4.97 -8.83 -72.96
CA PRO A 592 5.08 -9.86 -73.98
C PRO A 592 6.29 -10.76 -73.70
N PRO A 593 6.21 -12.07 -74.02
CA PRO A 593 7.26 -13.02 -73.68
C PRO A 593 8.58 -12.62 -74.33
N SER A 594 9.61 -12.49 -73.50
CA SER A 594 10.98 -12.25 -73.96
C SER A 594 11.42 -13.36 -74.91
N ALA A 595 11.98 -13.00 -76.06
CA ALA A 595 12.38 -13.97 -77.08
C ALA A 595 13.51 -14.88 -76.58
N GLU A 596 13.44 -16.16 -76.94
CA GLU A 596 14.53 -17.12 -76.68
C GLU A 596 15.85 -16.64 -77.32
N PRO A 597 16.99 -16.74 -76.61
CA PRO A 597 18.29 -16.48 -77.21
C PRO A 597 18.65 -17.62 -78.17
N THR A 598 18.82 -17.29 -79.44
CA THR A 598 19.22 -18.26 -80.47
C THR A 598 20.67 -18.70 -80.27
N ASP A 599 20.93 -20.01 -80.29
CA ASP A 599 22.29 -20.57 -80.33
C ASP A 599 23.08 -20.05 -81.54
N GLN A 600 24.28 -19.51 -81.31
CA GLN A 600 25.37 -19.50 -82.30
C GLN A 600 26.76 -19.71 -81.64
N PRO A 601 27.70 -20.41 -82.30
CA PRO A 601 28.87 -20.96 -81.64
C PRO A 601 30.16 -20.12 -81.78
N SER A 602 31.01 -20.25 -80.76
CA SER A 602 32.49 -20.31 -80.77
C SER A 602 33.30 -19.50 -81.79
N ALA A 603 34.10 -18.56 -81.29
CA ALA A 603 35.41 -18.20 -81.85
C ALA A 603 36.35 -17.62 -80.78
N GLU A 604 37.51 -18.26 -80.56
CA GLU A 604 38.69 -17.57 -79.98
C GLU A 604 39.20 -16.49 -80.96
N PRO A 605 39.97 -15.49 -80.49
CA PRO A 605 41.41 -15.69 -80.65
C PRO A 605 42.30 -15.20 -79.49
N THR A 606 43.42 -15.90 -79.38
CA THR A 606 44.69 -15.49 -78.77
C THR A 606 45.17 -14.09 -79.17
N SER A 607 45.75 -13.33 -78.24
CA SER A 607 47.21 -13.07 -78.16
C SER A 607 47.58 -11.86 -77.28
N THR A 608 48.58 -12.04 -76.41
CA THR A 608 49.32 -10.96 -75.73
C THR A 608 50.45 -10.46 -76.65
N PRO A 609 50.97 -9.21 -76.53
CA PRO A 609 52.08 -8.99 -75.59
C PRO A 609 52.23 -7.58 -74.96
N SER A 610 52.73 -7.58 -73.71
CA SER A 610 53.79 -6.73 -73.11
C SER A 610 53.84 -5.17 -73.14
N ALA A 611 54.50 -4.69 -72.07
CA ALA A 611 55.13 -3.36 -71.84
C ALA A 611 54.19 -2.23 -71.37
N GLN A 612 54.50 -1.47 -70.30
CA GLN A 612 55.66 -1.45 -69.37
C GLN A 612 55.23 -1.59 -67.91
#